data_AF-A0A1T4Z291-F1
#
_entry.id   AF-A0A1T4Z291-F1
#
_cell.length_a   1.000
_cell.length_b   1.000
_cell.length_c   1.000
_cell.angle_alpha   90.00
_cell.angle_beta   90.00
_cell.angle_gamma   90.00
#
_symmetry.space_group_name_H-M   'P 1'
#
loop_
_entity.id
_entity.type
_entity.pdbx_description
1 polymer ?
#
loop_
_entity_poly.entity_id
_entity_poly.type
_entity_poly.pdbx_seq_one_letter_code
_entity_poly.pdbx_strand_id
1 'polypeptide(L)'
;MLFRYAYVPHALEKLHAWMAHLVTKVWCRNGGAYSVTLLCQELQDIAAEIDAIETDEPSIFDDIRDLDVLIQALAQTKRGELVTMFTHSTAVDDLCHGSAAHHPYAYSDLQAWDAKIAPQLKAFFDDLFSQHIKSGPIKRRLGDLKHHVDAFCKINREGICPFCGLEETRDEHYTTRDPYDHYLPRHKYPFNAVNFRNLSPMCHTCNSSYKTVKDPISRRPGTRQKAFAPFEDTVTFPEMQVQFDAGKIQALAPPDITFQISSATHPEEFDTWQWLFGIQERYKAKLCKKRGAHTWLNTILKDSANYGRTPTELLEDIRANTAADPFLDDGFLKLATLDACKAEGLL
;
A
#
# COMPACT_ATOMS: atom_id res chain seq x y z
N MET A 1 8.04 4.42 -2.98
CA MET A 1 8.36 3.01 -3.31
C MET A 1 9.52 3.03 -4.28
N LEU A 2 10.22 1.90 -4.49
CA LEU A 2 11.41 1.83 -5.34
C LEU A 2 11.07 1.54 -6.81
N PHE A 3 9.99 0.80 -7.04
CA PHE A 3 9.42 0.51 -8.35
C PHE A 3 7.90 0.34 -8.20
N ARG A 4 7.20 0.32 -9.33
CA ARG A 4 5.74 0.22 -9.36
C ARG A 4 5.26 -1.22 -9.29
N TYR A 5 4.11 -1.42 -8.65
CA TYR A 5 3.26 -2.55 -8.97
C TYR A 5 2.38 -2.20 -10.17
N ALA A 6 2.26 -3.12 -11.12
CA ALA A 6 1.20 -3.10 -12.10
C ALA A 6 -0.12 -3.47 -11.44
N TYR A 7 -1.13 -2.63 -11.62
CA TYR A 7 -2.49 -2.92 -11.18
C TYR A 7 -3.05 -4.14 -11.93
N VAL A 8 -3.72 -5.03 -11.21
CA VAL A 8 -4.34 -6.23 -11.79
C VAL A 8 -5.84 -6.18 -11.58
N PRO A 9 -6.63 -5.97 -12.64
CA PRO A 9 -8.09 -5.93 -12.55
C PRO A 9 -8.67 -7.24 -12.01
N HIS A 10 -9.67 -7.15 -11.12
CA HIS A 10 -10.33 -8.31 -10.52
C HIS A 10 -11.80 -8.06 -10.22
N ALA A 11 -12.62 -9.11 -10.27
CA ALA A 11 -14.06 -9.01 -10.02
C ALA A 11 -14.40 -8.47 -8.61
N LEU A 12 -13.51 -8.65 -7.63
CA LEU A 12 -13.64 -8.09 -6.28
C LEU A 12 -13.74 -6.57 -6.24
N GLU A 13 -13.26 -5.85 -7.27
CA GLU A 13 -13.42 -4.40 -7.39
C GLU A 13 -14.90 -3.97 -7.44
N LYS A 14 -15.78 -4.88 -7.87
CA LYS A 14 -17.23 -4.63 -7.85
C LYS A 14 -17.75 -4.32 -6.46
N LEU A 15 -17.09 -4.79 -5.38
CA LEU A 15 -17.45 -4.41 -4.02
C LEU A 15 -17.42 -2.89 -3.84
N HIS A 16 -16.38 -2.23 -4.34
CA HIS A 16 -16.28 -0.77 -4.25
C HIS A 16 -17.35 -0.09 -5.12
N ALA A 17 -17.61 -0.61 -6.32
CA ALA A 17 -18.68 -0.11 -7.19
C ALA A 17 -20.07 -0.25 -6.56
N TRP A 18 -20.33 -1.36 -5.86
CA TRP A 18 -21.54 -1.57 -5.08
C TRP A 18 -21.66 -0.55 -3.96
N MET A 19 -20.57 -0.25 -3.24
CA MET A 19 -20.59 0.79 -2.20
C MET A 19 -20.87 2.17 -2.78
N ALA A 20 -20.28 2.50 -3.94
CA ALA A 20 -20.59 3.73 -4.64
C ALA A 20 -22.07 3.81 -5.05
N HIS A 21 -22.65 2.70 -5.52
CA HIS A 21 -24.10 2.62 -5.81
C HIS A 21 -24.94 2.82 -4.55
N LEU A 22 -24.61 2.13 -3.44
CA LEU A 22 -25.33 2.28 -2.17
C LEU A 22 -25.33 3.73 -1.71
N VAL A 23 -24.15 4.36 -1.63
CA VAL A 23 -24.05 5.75 -1.16
C VAL A 23 -24.78 6.71 -2.10
N THR A 24 -24.59 6.60 -3.42
CA THR A 24 -25.05 7.62 -4.37
C THR A 24 -26.46 7.40 -4.91
N LYS A 25 -26.98 6.17 -4.92
CA LYS A 25 -28.26 5.80 -5.55
C LYS A 25 -29.26 5.17 -4.60
N VAL A 26 -28.83 4.68 -3.44
CA VAL A 26 -29.71 4.06 -2.43
C VAL A 26 -29.85 4.98 -1.22
N TRP A 27 -28.82 5.08 -0.38
CA TRP A 27 -28.88 5.82 0.86
C TRP A 27 -29.09 7.32 0.68
N CYS A 28 -28.44 7.94 -0.32
CA CYS A 28 -28.56 9.39 -0.57
C CYS A 28 -29.60 9.77 -1.63
N ARG A 29 -30.50 8.85 -2.01
CA ARG A 29 -31.59 9.13 -2.97
C ARG A 29 -32.64 10.08 -2.38
N ASN A 30 -33.53 10.58 -3.22
CA ASN A 30 -34.63 11.47 -2.81
C ASN A 30 -35.88 10.69 -2.37
N GLY A 31 -35.96 10.30 -1.08
CA GLY A 31 -37.20 9.87 -0.42
C GLY A 31 -37.78 8.53 -0.91
N GLY A 32 -38.74 7.99 -0.15
CA GLY A 32 -39.36 6.68 -0.39
C GLY A 32 -38.86 5.59 0.56
N ALA A 33 -39.66 4.53 0.73
CA ALA A 33 -39.28 3.37 1.54
C ALA A 33 -38.16 2.57 0.87
N TYR A 34 -37.32 1.93 1.68
CA TYR A 34 -36.33 0.97 1.19
C TYR A 34 -37.01 -0.16 0.41
N SER A 35 -36.39 -0.56 -0.70
CA SER A 35 -36.76 -1.75 -1.45
C SER A 35 -35.50 -2.38 -2.03
N VAL A 36 -35.44 -3.71 -2.06
CA VAL A 36 -34.34 -4.45 -2.71
C VAL A 36 -34.16 -4.06 -4.18
N THR A 37 -35.24 -3.60 -4.83
CA THR A 37 -35.22 -3.14 -6.23
C THR A 37 -34.37 -1.88 -6.46
N LEU A 38 -33.98 -1.16 -5.39
CA LEU A 38 -33.05 -0.03 -5.45
C LEU A 38 -31.59 -0.48 -5.61
N LEU A 39 -31.27 -1.71 -5.27
CA LEU A 39 -29.92 -2.26 -5.39
C LEU A 39 -29.59 -2.53 -6.87
N CYS A 40 -28.30 -2.62 -7.22
CA CYS A 40 -27.93 -3.11 -8.54
C CYS A 40 -28.30 -4.60 -8.69
N GLN A 41 -28.49 -5.08 -9.93
CA GLN A 41 -28.95 -6.45 -10.19
C GLN A 41 -28.13 -7.51 -9.45
N GLU A 42 -26.80 -7.37 -9.43
CA GLU A 42 -25.92 -8.33 -8.77
C GLU A 42 -26.16 -8.41 -7.26
N LEU A 43 -26.42 -7.27 -6.60
CA LEU A 43 -26.77 -7.23 -5.18
C LEU A 43 -28.18 -7.79 -4.93
N GLN A 44 -29.13 -7.58 -5.84
CA GLN A 44 -30.46 -8.21 -5.76
C GLN A 44 -30.36 -9.73 -5.82
N ASP A 45 -29.53 -10.26 -6.73
CA ASP A 45 -29.31 -11.69 -6.87
C ASP A 45 -28.64 -12.29 -5.62
N ILE A 46 -27.71 -11.54 -5.00
CA ILE A 46 -27.08 -11.95 -3.74
C ILE A 46 -28.09 -11.91 -2.59
N ALA A 47 -28.96 -10.90 -2.53
CA ALA A 47 -30.01 -10.81 -1.52
C ALA A 47 -30.95 -12.02 -1.60
N ALA A 48 -31.45 -12.34 -2.80
CA ALA A 48 -32.32 -13.48 -3.02
C ALA A 48 -31.66 -14.82 -2.62
N GLU A 49 -30.35 -14.96 -2.84
CA GLU A 49 -29.60 -16.14 -2.44
C GLU A 49 -29.38 -16.23 -0.93
N ILE A 50 -29.12 -15.11 -0.26
CA ILE A 50 -29.02 -15.07 1.21
C ILE A 50 -30.37 -15.39 1.84
N ASP A 51 -31.46 -14.82 1.34
CA ASP A 51 -32.82 -15.07 1.82
C ASP A 51 -33.20 -16.56 1.69
N ALA A 52 -32.69 -17.25 0.67
CA ALA A 52 -32.93 -18.67 0.46
C ALA A 52 -32.15 -19.60 1.40
N ILE A 53 -31.16 -19.10 2.15
CA ILE A 53 -30.30 -19.92 3.04
C ILE A 53 -30.96 -20.18 4.41
N GLU A 54 -32.10 -19.55 4.72
CA GLU A 54 -32.85 -19.71 5.98
C GLU A 54 -31.94 -19.63 7.23
N THR A 55 -31.25 -18.50 7.41
CA THR A 55 -30.36 -18.25 8.55
C THR A 55 -30.87 -17.10 9.42
N ASP A 56 -30.74 -17.24 10.75
CA ASP A 56 -31.05 -16.19 11.72
C ASP A 56 -29.90 -15.18 11.92
N GLU A 57 -28.77 -15.37 11.22
CA GLU A 57 -27.62 -14.45 11.31
C GLU A 57 -27.90 -13.14 10.57
N PRO A 58 -27.59 -11.97 11.16
CA PRO A 58 -27.75 -10.68 10.49
C PRO A 58 -27.03 -10.63 9.15
N SER A 59 -27.77 -10.21 8.12
CA SER A 59 -27.26 -10.12 6.76
C SER A 59 -26.70 -8.72 6.48
N ILE A 60 -25.74 -8.62 5.54
CA ILE A 60 -25.31 -7.32 4.98
C ILE A 60 -26.51 -6.47 4.49
N PHE A 61 -27.60 -7.10 4.08
CA PHE A 61 -28.80 -6.40 3.61
C PHE A 61 -29.65 -5.81 4.74
N ASP A 62 -29.53 -6.33 5.97
CA ASP A 62 -30.14 -5.71 7.14
C ASP A 62 -29.42 -4.38 7.44
N ASP A 63 -28.09 -4.38 7.44
CA ASP A 63 -27.30 -3.16 7.62
C ASP A 63 -27.58 -2.13 6.52
N ILE A 64 -27.69 -2.58 5.25
CA ILE A 64 -28.02 -1.70 4.13
C ILE A 64 -29.38 -1.03 4.34
N ARG A 65 -30.39 -1.79 4.76
CA ARG A 65 -31.74 -1.29 5.03
C ARG A 65 -31.74 -0.31 6.21
N ASP A 66 -31.07 -0.67 7.30
CA ASP A 66 -31.05 0.13 8.52
C ASP A 66 -30.32 1.47 8.30
N LEU A 67 -29.20 1.43 7.58
CA LEU A 67 -28.50 2.64 7.13
C LEU A 67 -29.36 3.49 6.18
N ASP A 68 -30.11 2.86 5.26
CA ASP A 68 -31.03 3.58 4.37
C ASP A 68 -32.08 4.36 5.17
N VAL A 69 -32.73 3.72 6.15
CA VAL A 69 -33.73 4.37 7.00
C VAL A 69 -33.15 5.59 7.72
N LEU A 70 -31.94 5.46 8.27
CA LEU A 70 -31.30 6.55 9.01
C LEU A 70 -30.85 7.69 8.10
N ILE A 71 -30.24 7.37 6.97
CA ILE A 71 -29.72 8.38 6.03
C ILE A 71 -30.89 9.09 5.32
N GLN A 72 -31.97 8.38 5.01
CA GLN A 72 -33.18 8.97 4.43
C GLN A 72 -33.91 9.95 5.36
N ALA A 73 -33.71 9.83 6.68
CA ALA A 73 -34.22 10.80 7.65
C ALA A 73 -33.45 12.13 7.66
N LEU A 74 -32.29 12.20 7.00
CA LEU A 74 -31.50 13.42 6.89
C LEU A 74 -32.04 14.37 5.81
N ALA A 75 -31.74 15.66 5.98
CA ALA A 75 -31.98 16.66 4.94
C ALA A 75 -31.20 16.34 3.65
N GLN A 76 -31.73 16.77 2.50
CA GLN A 76 -31.09 16.53 1.20
C GLN A 76 -29.66 17.06 1.13
N THR A 77 -29.40 18.23 1.72
CA THR A 77 -28.06 18.83 1.77
C THR A 77 -27.07 17.91 2.48
N LYS A 78 -27.45 17.37 3.64
CA LYS A 78 -26.63 16.48 4.45
C LYS A 78 -26.36 15.14 3.77
N ARG A 79 -27.31 14.61 2.99
CA ARG A 79 -27.09 13.46 2.10
C ARG A 79 -26.07 13.77 1.00
N GLY A 80 -26.14 14.96 0.40
CA GLY A 80 -25.14 15.43 -0.56
C GLY A 80 -23.72 15.54 0.02
N GLU A 81 -23.61 15.95 1.29
CA GLU A 81 -22.32 15.95 2.01
C GLU A 81 -21.77 14.52 2.15
N LEU A 82 -22.60 13.52 2.47
CA LEU A 82 -22.16 12.12 2.54
C LEU A 82 -21.62 11.60 1.20
N VAL A 83 -22.28 11.94 0.10
CA VAL A 83 -21.78 11.62 -1.25
C VAL A 83 -20.41 12.26 -1.49
N THR A 84 -20.24 13.53 -1.09
CA THR A 84 -18.97 14.26 -1.21
C THR A 84 -17.88 13.60 -0.37
N MET A 85 -18.18 13.27 0.90
CA MET A 85 -17.24 12.61 1.79
C MET A 85 -16.80 11.24 1.27
N PHE A 86 -17.75 10.46 0.73
CA PHE A 86 -17.44 9.18 0.12
C PHE A 86 -16.54 9.35 -1.11
N THR A 87 -16.97 10.13 -2.09
CA THR A 87 -16.26 10.30 -3.37
C THR A 87 -14.86 10.90 -3.19
N HIS A 88 -14.72 11.89 -2.31
CA HIS A 88 -13.42 12.51 -2.06
C HIS A 88 -12.48 11.55 -1.32
N SER A 89 -12.96 10.84 -0.31
CA SER A 89 -12.12 9.92 0.46
C SER A 89 -11.69 8.68 -0.32
N THR A 90 -12.37 8.33 -1.41
CA THR A 90 -12.06 7.12 -2.20
C THR A 90 -11.21 7.39 -3.44
N ALA A 91 -10.91 8.65 -3.73
CA ALA A 91 -9.99 9.08 -4.79
C ALA A 91 -8.51 8.89 -4.37
N VAL A 92 -8.11 7.64 -4.10
CA VAL A 92 -6.82 7.29 -3.47
C VAL A 92 -5.61 7.93 -4.17
N ASP A 93 -5.58 7.88 -5.49
CA ASP A 93 -4.46 8.40 -6.29
C ASP A 93 -4.35 9.93 -6.07
N ASP A 94 -5.44 10.67 -6.28
CA ASP A 94 -5.50 12.12 -6.04
C ASP A 94 -5.19 12.49 -4.58
N LEU A 95 -5.62 11.65 -3.64
CA LEU A 95 -5.32 11.87 -2.23
C LEU A 95 -3.81 11.77 -1.95
N CYS A 96 -3.16 10.76 -2.52
CA CYS A 96 -1.72 10.53 -2.45
C CYS A 96 -0.93 11.65 -3.14
N HIS A 97 -1.40 12.16 -4.27
CA HIS A 97 -0.78 13.30 -4.99
C HIS A 97 -0.98 14.65 -4.30
N GLY A 98 -1.72 14.69 -3.20
CA GLY A 98 -1.99 15.94 -2.49
C GLY A 98 -2.94 16.87 -3.25
N SER A 99 -3.80 16.33 -4.12
CA SER A 99 -4.77 17.13 -4.89
C SER A 99 -5.66 17.94 -3.95
N ALA A 100 -5.83 19.23 -4.27
CA ALA A 100 -6.74 20.13 -3.58
C ALA A 100 -8.22 19.88 -3.92
N ALA A 101 -8.50 19.13 -4.99
CA ALA A 101 -9.86 18.78 -5.41
C ALA A 101 -10.51 17.74 -4.49
N HIS A 102 -9.69 16.89 -3.84
CA HIS A 102 -10.16 15.80 -3.00
C HIS A 102 -9.68 15.95 -1.56
N HIS A 103 -10.64 15.92 -0.64
CA HIS A 103 -10.41 16.01 0.79
C HIS A 103 -10.49 14.63 1.45
N PRO A 104 -9.46 14.20 2.21
CA PRO A 104 -9.47 12.90 2.88
C PRO A 104 -10.28 12.99 4.18
N TYR A 105 -11.60 12.88 4.09
CA TYR A 105 -12.46 12.85 5.27
C TYR A 105 -12.16 11.60 6.10
N ALA A 106 -11.63 11.82 7.30
CA ALA A 106 -11.35 10.79 8.28
C ALA A 106 -12.63 10.41 9.04
N TYR A 107 -12.56 9.31 9.79
CA TYR A 107 -13.66 8.88 10.65
C TYR A 107 -14.07 9.95 11.68
N SER A 108 -13.12 10.74 12.19
CA SER A 108 -13.43 11.87 13.07
C SER A 108 -14.32 12.92 12.39
N ASP A 109 -14.15 13.15 11.09
CA ASP A 109 -14.98 14.09 10.32
C ASP A 109 -16.39 13.52 10.13
N LEU A 110 -16.51 12.21 9.89
CA LEU A 110 -17.80 11.52 9.87
C LEU A 110 -18.51 11.62 11.22
N GLN A 111 -17.79 11.44 12.34
CA GLN A 111 -18.36 11.57 13.68
C GLN A 111 -18.85 13.00 13.97
N ALA A 112 -18.10 14.01 13.54
CA ALA A 112 -18.51 15.40 13.65
C ALA A 112 -19.72 15.72 12.76
N TRP A 113 -19.79 15.11 11.57
CA TRP A 113 -20.91 15.25 10.64
C TRP A 113 -22.19 14.61 11.19
N ASP A 114 -22.13 13.38 11.70
CA ASP A 114 -23.26 12.72 12.34
C ASP A 114 -22.82 11.63 13.33
N ALA A 115 -22.95 11.92 14.62
CA ALA A 115 -22.52 11.02 15.69
C ALA A 115 -23.31 9.71 15.77
N LYS A 116 -24.52 9.64 15.19
CA LYS A 116 -25.35 8.43 15.20
C LYS A 116 -25.04 7.53 13.99
N ILE A 117 -24.88 8.14 12.81
CA ILE A 117 -24.68 7.40 11.55
C ILE A 117 -23.22 6.99 11.35
N ALA A 118 -22.26 7.82 11.76
CA ALA A 118 -20.83 7.53 11.61
C ALA A 118 -20.39 6.14 12.15
N PRO A 119 -20.72 5.73 13.40
CA PRO A 119 -20.32 4.42 13.90
C PRO A 119 -20.92 3.26 13.10
N GLN A 120 -22.14 3.42 12.57
CA GLN A 120 -22.80 2.39 11.77
C GLN A 120 -22.18 2.27 10.38
N LEU A 121 -21.86 3.39 9.74
CA LEU A 121 -21.09 3.38 8.49
C LEU A 121 -19.73 2.72 8.71
N LYS A 122 -19.02 3.09 9.79
CA LYS A 122 -17.71 2.49 10.08
C LYS A 122 -17.81 0.97 10.27
N ALA A 123 -18.78 0.50 11.07
CA ALA A 123 -19.00 -0.92 11.29
C ALA A 123 -19.28 -1.65 9.96
N PHE A 124 -20.24 -1.14 9.17
CA PHE A 124 -20.59 -1.70 7.87
C PHE A 124 -19.38 -1.83 6.92
N PHE A 125 -18.56 -0.78 6.77
CA PHE A 125 -17.38 -0.83 5.90
C PHE A 125 -16.28 -1.76 6.46
N ASP A 126 -16.09 -1.83 7.79
CA ASP A 126 -15.14 -2.76 8.41
C ASP A 126 -15.59 -4.22 8.22
N ASP A 127 -16.88 -4.51 8.37
CA ASP A 127 -17.47 -5.83 8.20
C ASP A 127 -17.48 -6.30 6.75
N LEU A 128 -17.61 -5.36 5.81
CA LEU A 128 -17.50 -5.66 4.38
C LEU A 128 -16.17 -6.35 4.03
N PHE A 129 -15.05 -5.82 4.55
CA PHE A 129 -13.73 -6.42 4.33
C PHE A 129 -13.44 -7.60 5.28
N SER A 130 -13.84 -7.52 6.54
CA SER A 130 -13.46 -8.53 7.53
C SER A 130 -14.31 -9.80 7.46
N GLN A 131 -15.57 -9.68 7.02
CA GLN A 131 -16.57 -10.75 7.04
C GLN A 131 -17.20 -10.96 5.66
N HIS A 132 -17.89 -9.97 5.09
CA HIS A 132 -18.79 -10.20 3.94
C HIS A 132 -18.05 -10.60 2.66
N ILE A 133 -16.85 -10.06 2.40
CA ILE A 133 -16.00 -10.48 1.26
C ILE A 133 -15.68 -12.00 1.27
N LYS A 134 -15.79 -12.65 2.44
CA LYS A 134 -15.54 -14.09 2.61
C LYS A 134 -16.81 -14.94 2.53
N SER A 135 -17.98 -14.31 2.48
CA SER A 135 -19.27 -15.00 2.45
C SER A 135 -19.42 -15.81 1.16
N GLY A 136 -20.11 -16.96 1.23
CA GLY A 136 -20.32 -17.85 0.10
C GLY A 136 -20.95 -17.17 -1.13
N PRO A 137 -22.07 -16.45 -1.00
CA PRO A 137 -22.74 -15.79 -2.12
C PRO A 137 -21.87 -14.74 -2.84
N ILE A 138 -21.13 -13.92 -2.09
CA ILE A 138 -20.21 -12.93 -2.66
C ILE A 138 -19.03 -13.64 -3.32
N LYS A 139 -18.41 -14.61 -2.62
CA LYS A 139 -17.26 -15.36 -3.12
C LYS A 139 -17.56 -16.12 -4.41
N ARG A 140 -18.77 -16.69 -4.55
CA ARG A 140 -19.20 -17.39 -5.78
C ARG A 140 -19.25 -16.46 -6.99
N ARG A 141 -19.60 -15.18 -6.81
CA ARG A 141 -19.72 -14.20 -7.90
C ARG A 141 -18.41 -13.47 -8.19
N LEU A 142 -17.68 -13.08 -7.14
CA LEU A 142 -16.53 -12.19 -7.27
C LEU A 142 -15.18 -12.90 -7.13
N GLY A 143 -15.17 -14.18 -6.79
CA GLY A 143 -13.96 -14.90 -6.38
C GLY A 143 -13.55 -14.54 -4.96
N ASP A 144 -12.29 -14.82 -4.61
CA ASP A 144 -11.73 -14.50 -3.30
C ASP A 144 -10.38 -13.79 -3.41
N LEU A 145 -9.91 -13.26 -2.28
CA LEU A 145 -8.62 -12.59 -2.20
C LEU A 145 -7.46 -13.50 -2.63
N LYS A 146 -7.58 -14.83 -2.46
CA LYS A 146 -6.52 -15.76 -2.88
C LYS A 146 -6.35 -15.75 -4.40
N HIS A 147 -7.44 -15.86 -5.16
CA HIS A 147 -7.38 -15.78 -6.62
C HIS A 147 -6.82 -14.44 -7.09
N HIS A 148 -7.19 -13.34 -6.43
CA HIS A 148 -6.62 -12.04 -6.74
C HIS A 148 -5.11 -11.99 -6.50
N VAL A 149 -4.61 -12.51 -5.36
CA VAL A 149 -3.16 -12.58 -5.11
C VAL A 149 -2.45 -13.44 -6.14
N ASP A 150 -3.01 -14.61 -6.47
CA ASP A 150 -2.40 -15.50 -7.46
C ASP A 150 -2.32 -14.81 -8.85
N ALA A 151 -3.34 -14.05 -9.24
CA ALA A 151 -3.28 -13.23 -10.46
C ALA A 151 -2.28 -12.07 -10.34
N PHE A 152 -2.22 -11.44 -9.17
CA PHE A 152 -1.31 -10.34 -8.89
C PHE A 152 0.17 -10.74 -9.00
N CYS A 153 0.55 -11.85 -8.35
CA CYS A 153 1.91 -12.39 -8.37
C CYS A 153 2.33 -12.84 -9.77
N LYS A 154 1.40 -13.26 -10.62
CA LYS A 154 1.68 -13.62 -12.02
C LYS A 154 2.04 -12.44 -12.91
N ILE A 155 1.66 -11.22 -12.52
CA ILE A 155 2.01 -10.00 -13.26
C ILE A 155 3.22 -9.32 -12.60
N ASN A 156 3.21 -9.20 -11.27
CA ASN A 156 4.23 -8.53 -10.49
C ASN A 156 5.31 -9.51 -10.02
N ARG A 157 6.18 -9.93 -10.95
CA ARG A 157 7.14 -11.04 -10.77
C ARG A 157 8.54 -10.64 -10.29
N GLU A 158 8.73 -9.41 -9.83
CA GLU A 158 10.05 -8.96 -9.37
C GLU A 158 10.58 -9.82 -8.20
N GLY A 159 9.68 -10.49 -7.47
CA GLY A 159 10.06 -11.38 -6.37
C GLY A 159 10.58 -10.65 -5.14
N ILE A 160 10.67 -9.31 -5.18
CA ILE A 160 11.10 -8.46 -4.08
C ILE A 160 10.06 -7.38 -3.76
N CYS A 161 10.02 -6.95 -2.50
CA CYS A 161 9.06 -5.96 -2.04
C CYS A 161 9.38 -4.55 -2.57
N PRO A 162 8.51 -3.90 -3.36
CA PRO A 162 8.78 -2.57 -3.92
C PRO A 162 8.85 -1.47 -2.87
N PHE A 163 8.31 -1.71 -1.68
CA PHE A 163 8.35 -0.73 -0.60
C PHE A 163 9.72 -0.66 0.08
N CYS A 164 10.51 -1.73 0.07
CA CYS A 164 11.81 -1.71 0.75
C CYS A 164 12.98 -2.22 -0.08
N GLY A 165 12.76 -3.05 -1.09
CA GLY A 165 13.83 -3.68 -1.86
C GLY A 165 14.71 -4.63 -1.03
N LEU A 166 14.24 -5.09 0.14
CA LEU A 166 15.04 -5.92 1.06
C LEU A 166 14.46 -7.32 1.31
N GLU A 167 13.14 -7.45 1.26
CA GLU A 167 12.43 -8.69 1.58
C GLU A 167 11.84 -9.25 0.30
N GLU A 168 11.99 -10.56 0.09
CA GLU A 168 11.31 -11.27 -0.96
C GLU A 168 9.78 -11.21 -0.76
N THR A 169 9.05 -11.13 -1.87
CA THR A 169 7.59 -11.27 -1.87
C THR A 169 7.21 -12.73 -2.11
N ARG A 170 6.15 -13.18 -1.43
CA ARG A 170 5.65 -14.55 -1.58
C ARG A 170 4.79 -14.66 -2.82
N ASP A 171 5.23 -15.46 -3.77
CA ASP A 171 4.51 -15.76 -5.00
C ASP A 171 3.61 -17.01 -4.90
N GLU A 172 3.21 -17.54 -6.05
CA GLU A 172 2.38 -18.73 -6.20
C GLU A 172 3.02 -20.01 -5.66
N HIS A 173 4.34 -20.05 -5.46
CA HIS A 173 5.08 -21.21 -4.95
C HIS A 173 5.08 -21.31 -3.42
N TYR A 174 4.62 -20.28 -2.71
CA TYR A 174 4.46 -20.34 -1.26
C TYR A 174 3.09 -20.93 -0.88
N THR A 175 2.96 -21.48 0.33
CA THR A 175 1.65 -21.88 0.90
C THR A 175 0.97 -20.72 1.64
N THR A 176 1.74 -19.70 2.01
CA THR A 176 1.25 -18.47 2.63
C THR A 176 1.41 -17.30 1.66
N ARG A 177 0.70 -16.20 1.91
CA ARG A 177 0.76 -14.98 1.09
C ARG A 177 1.20 -13.80 1.94
N ASP A 178 1.75 -12.80 1.28
CA ASP A 178 1.96 -11.49 1.90
C ASP A 178 0.61 -10.83 2.23
N PRO A 179 0.53 -10.06 3.33
CA PRO A 179 -0.69 -9.36 3.68
C PRO A 179 -1.05 -8.29 2.64
N TYR A 180 -2.35 -8.07 2.44
CA TYR A 180 -2.82 -6.82 1.86
C TYR A 180 -2.74 -5.74 2.91
N ASP A 181 -1.98 -4.70 2.59
CA ASP A 181 -1.99 -3.47 3.35
C ASP A 181 -3.11 -2.55 2.86
N HIS A 182 -3.87 -1.97 3.79
CA HIS A 182 -4.70 -0.79 3.51
C HIS A 182 -3.78 0.42 3.51
N TYR A 183 -3.38 0.88 2.32
CA TYR A 183 -2.35 1.92 2.18
C TYR A 183 -2.75 3.19 2.95
N LEU A 184 -3.91 3.74 2.65
CA LEU A 184 -4.64 4.64 3.53
C LEU A 184 -5.31 3.80 4.64
N PRO A 185 -5.02 4.05 5.93
CA PRO A 185 -5.45 3.17 7.01
C PRO A 185 -6.97 3.07 7.12
N ARG A 186 -7.52 1.86 7.04
CA ARG A 186 -8.97 1.60 7.10
C ARG A 186 -9.64 2.18 8.35
N HIS A 187 -8.98 2.08 9.51
CA HIS A 187 -9.51 2.60 10.77
C HIS A 187 -9.71 4.12 10.75
N LYS A 188 -8.93 4.85 9.94
CA LYS A 188 -9.03 6.29 9.76
C LYS A 188 -9.92 6.64 8.57
N TYR A 189 -9.87 5.87 7.48
CA TYR A 189 -10.60 6.09 6.24
C TYR A 189 -11.49 4.89 5.89
N PRO A 190 -12.66 4.74 6.55
CA PRO A 190 -13.48 3.52 6.43
C PRO A 190 -13.97 3.26 5.00
N PHE A 191 -14.25 4.31 4.22
CA PHE A 191 -14.71 4.17 2.83
C PHE A 191 -13.70 3.46 1.89
N ASN A 192 -12.43 3.35 2.29
CA ASN A 192 -11.40 2.62 1.54
C ASN A 192 -11.25 1.15 1.95
N ALA A 193 -12.14 0.61 2.79
CA ALA A 193 -12.04 -0.76 3.29
C ALA A 193 -11.93 -1.83 2.20
N VAL A 194 -12.67 -1.65 1.10
CA VAL A 194 -12.71 -2.55 -0.07
C VAL A 194 -12.30 -1.85 -1.37
N ASN A 195 -11.67 -0.68 -1.29
CA ASN A 195 -11.14 -0.02 -2.47
C ASN A 195 -9.84 -0.73 -2.87
N PHE A 196 -9.85 -1.51 -3.95
CA PHE A 196 -8.67 -2.26 -4.37
C PHE A 196 -7.53 -1.39 -4.88
N ARG A 197 -7.77 -0.11 -5.18
CA ARG A 197 -6.68 0.87 -5.40
C ARG A 197 -5.95 1.26 -4.11
N ASN A 198 -6.58 1.03 -2.96
CA ASN A 198 -6.00 1.22 -1.63
C ASN A 198 -5.41 -0.07 -1.03
N LEU A 199 -5.54 -1.21 -1.72
CA LEU A 199 -5.16 -2.54 -1.22
C LEU A 199 -4.00 -3.09 -2.05
N SER A 200 -2.79 -3.06 -1.50
CA SER A 200 -1.61 -3.62 -2.17
C SER A 200 -0.97 -4.73 -1.34
N PRO A 201 -0.55 -5.85 -1.94
CA PRO A 201 0.32 -6.81 -1.28
C PRO A 201 1.60 -6.12 -0.80
N MET A 202 2.02 -6.42 0.42
CA MET A 202 3.20 -5.80 1.02
C MET A 202 3.90 -6.80 1.92
N CYS A 203 5.24 -6.87 1.86
CA CYS A 203 5.95 -7.81 2.72
C CYS A 203 5.60 -7.57 4.21
N HIS A 204 5.58 -8.66 4.98
CA HIS A 204 5.19 -8.63 6.39
C HIS A 204 5.93 -7.55 7.20
N THR A 205 7.23 -7.39 7.00
CA THR A 205 8.04 -6.38 7.72
C THR A 205 7.58 -4.95 7.40
N CYS A 206 7.37 -4.62 6.12
CA CYS A 206 6.88 -3.29 5.75
C CYS A 206 5.48 -3.03 6.31
N ASN A 207 4.56 -4.00 6.18
CA ASN A 207 3.18 -3.87 6.62
C ASN A 207 3.06 -3.81 8.15
N SER A 208 3.54 -4.84 8.84
CA SER A 208 3.24 -5.11 10.24
C SER A 208 4.23 -4.48 11.23
N SER A 209 5.43 -4.12 10.80
CA SER A 209 6.47 -3.56 11.68
C SER A 209 6.70 -2.07 11.47
N TYR A 210 6.70 -1.59 10.22
CA TYR A 210 7.06 -0.21 9.92
C TYR A 210 5.86 0.68 9.59
N LYS A 211 5.03 0.29 8.61
CA LYS A 211 3.86 1.07 8.22
C LYS A 211 2.79 1.04 9.30
N THR A 212 2.35 -0.16 9.69
CA THR A 212 1.32 -0.35 10.72
C THR A 212 0.06 0.47 10.42
N VAL A 213 -0.28 1.42 11.30
CA VAL A 213 -1.41 2.33 11.20
C VAL A 213 -1.03 3.73 10.71
N LYS A 214 0.24 3.95 10.34
CA LYS A 214 0.72 5.24 9.83
C LYS A 214 -0.07 5.63 8.58
N ASP A 215 -0.40 6.91 8.53
CA ASP A 215 -1.11 7.50 7.41
C ASP A 215 -0.11 8.12 6.41
N PRO A 216 -0.03 7.60 5.17
CA PRO A 216 0.89 8.12 4.16
C PRO A 216 0.65 9.60 3.83
N ILE A 217 -0.59 10.08 3.88
CA ILE A 217 -0.96 11.43 3.42
C ILE A 217 -1.06 12.45 4.56
N SER A 218 -0.83 12.02 5.81
CA SER A 218 -0.94 12.87 7.00
C SER A 218 -0.07 12.32 8.14
N ARG A 219 1.24 12.65 8.12
CA ARG A 219 2.18 12.25 9.19
C ARG A 219 1.80 12.80 10.57
N ARG A 220 1.17 13.98 10.61
CA ARG A 220 0.62 14.58 11.84
C ARG A 220 -0.85 14.93 11.61
N PRO A 221 -1.72 14.86 12.64
CA PRO A 221 -3.11 15.29 12.50
C PRO A 221 -3.21 16.70 11.92
N GLY A 222 -4.09 16.90 10.94
CA GLY A 222 -4.31 18.19 10.27
C GLY A 222 -3.23 18.60 9.26
N THR A 223 -2.22 17.76 9.02
CA THR A 223 -1.23 17.99 7.94
C THR A 223 -1.59 17.22 6.68
N ARG A 224 -1.19 17.75 5.53
CA ARG A 224 -1.25 17.06 4.24
C ARG A 224 0.17 16.93 3.71
N GLN A 225 0.49 15.76 3.18
CA GLN A 225 1.75 15.52 2.47
C GLN A 225 1.50 14.58 1.30
N LYS A 226 2.39 14.61 0.31
CA LYS A 226 2.35 13.69 -0.82
C LYS A 226 2.92 12.33 -0.48
N ALA A 227 2.40 11.31 -1.15
CA ALA A 227 2.83 9.93 -1.06
C ALA A 227 2.74 9.29 -2.45
N PHE A 228 3.52 8.24 -2.67
CA PHE A 228 3.32 7.40 -3.85
C PHE A 228 2.03 6.60 -3.72
N ALA A 229 1.13 6.69 -4.70
CA ALA A 229 -0.04 5.82 -4.72
C ALA A 229 0.39 4.35 -4.93
N PRO A 230 -0.35 3.34 -4.40
CA PRO A 230 0.08 1.94 -4.45
C PRO A 230 0.38 1.38 -5.84
N PHE A 231 -0.29 1.91 -6.87
CA PHE A 231 -0.19 1.50 -8.26
C PHE A 231 0.22 2.65 -9.19
N GLU A 232 1.01 3.58 -8.67
CA GLU A 232 1.46 4.73 -9.43
C GLU A 232 2.47 4.36 -10.52
N ASP A 233 2.26 4.91 -11.73
CA ASP A 233 3.05 4.60 -12.91
C ASP A 233 4.28 5.51 -13.11
N THR A 234 4.45 6.54 -12.28
CA THR A 234 5.47 7.59 -12.44
C THR A 234 6.71 7.39 -11.57
N VAL A 235 6.78 6.31 -10.79
CA VAL A 235 7.89 6.07 -9.85
C VAL A 235 9.20 5.87 -10.59
N THR A 236 10.13 6.81 -10.41
CA THR A 236 11.51 6.71 -10.86
C THR A 236 12.40 6.29 -9.69
N PHE A 237 13.31 5.34 -9.92
CA PHE A 237 14.27 4.90 -8.91
C PHE A 237 15.06 6.11 -8.36
N PRO A 238 15.20 6.26 -7.03
CA PRO A 238 15.86 7.43 -6.46
C PRO A 238 17.39 7.32 -6.54
N GLU A 239 18.07 8.46 -6.48
CA GLU A 239 19.52 8.47 -6.26
C GLU A 239 19.82 8.12 -4.80
N MET A 240 20.81 7.26 -4.59
CA MET A 240 21.24 6.84 -3.25
C MET A 240 22.73 7.08 -3.07
N GLN A 241 23.09 7.71 -1.96
CA GLN A 241 24.47 8.00 -1.60
C GLN A 241 24.76 7.51 -0.18
N VAL A 242 25.93 6.89 -0.01
CA VAL A 242 26.44 6.39 1.27
C VAL A 242 27.73 7.12 1.59
N GLN A 243 27.93 7.46 2.86
CA GLN A 243 29.20 7.98 3.37
C GLN A 243 29.49 7.37 4.75
N PHE A 244 30.76 7.04 4.99
CA PHE A 244 31.30 6.55 6.25
C PHE A 244 32.83 6.72 6.26
N ASP A 245 33.46 6.66 7.42
CA ASP A 245 34.92 6.69 7.56
C ASP A 245 35.56 5.35 7.18
N ALA A 246 36.60 5.37 6.34
CA ALA A 246 37.34 4.20 5.90
C ALA A 246 37.75 3.23 7.03
N GLY A 247 38.20 3.77 8.17
CA GLY A 247 38.66 3.01 9.33
C GLY A 247 37.54 2.26 10.06
N LYS A 248 36.27 2.57 9.76
CA LYS A 248 35.10 1.92 10.37
C LYS A 248 34.56 0.74 9.56
N ILE A 249 34.98 0.55 8.31
CA ILE A 249 34.37 -0.43 7.38
C ILE A 249 34.27 -1.85 7.95
N GLN A 250 35.25 -2.28 8.76
CA GLN A 250 35.28 -3.62 9.36
C GLN A 250 34.23 -3.82 10.48
N ALA A 251 33.79 -2.73 11.11
CA ALA A 251 32.89 -2.73 12.26
C ALA A 251 31.94 -1.52 12.23
N LEU A 252 31.28 -1.30 11.08
CA LEU A 252 30.32 -0.21 10.91
C LEU A 252 29.14 -0.35 11.89
N ALA A 253 28.81 0.73 12.57
CA ALA A 253 27.57 0.89 13.29
C ALA A 253 26.68 1.94 12.60
N PRO A 254 25.34 1.93 12.82
CA PRO A 254 24.44 2.89 12.19
C PRO A 254 24.81 4.38 12.35
N PRO A 255 25.37 4.84 13.49
CA PRO A 255 25.83 6.23 13.63
C PRO A 255 27.03 6.60 12.75
N ASP A 256 27.81 5.62 12.29
CA ASP A 256 28.97 5.85 11.42
C ASP A 256 28.54 6.07 9.94
N ILE A 257 27.26 5.86 9.63
CA ILE A 257 26.74 5.87 8.26
C ILE A 257 25.84 7.09 8.04
N THR A 258 26.22 7.93 7.08
CA THR A 258 25.31 8.89 6.45
C THR A 258 24.74 8.25 5.20
N PHE A 259 23.41 8.21 5.11
CA PHE A 259 22.69 7.63 3.98
C PHE A 259 21.73 8.68 3.44
N GLN A 260 21.87 9.05 2.18
CA GLN A 260 21.03 10.04 1.52
C GLN A 260 20.27 9.40 0.37
N ILE A 261 18.97 9.69 0.32
CA ILE A 261 18.09 9.30 -0.78
C ILE A 261 17.49 10.58 -1.32
N SER A 262 17.61 10.79 -2.62
CA SER A 262 17.08 11.99 -3.27
C SER A 262 16.40 11.67 -4.59
N SER A 263 15.47 12.54 -4.98
CA SER A 263 14.78 12.48 -6.26
C SER A 263 14.53 13.89 -6.76
N ALA A 264 14.90 14.13 -8.02
CA ALA A 264 14.67 15.42 -8.67
C ALA A 264 13.18 15.68 -8.94
N THR A 265 12.37 14.63 -9.08
CA THR A 265 10.97 14.73 -9.51
C THR A 265 9.97 14.48 -8.38
N HIS A 266 10.32 13.70 -7.36
CA HIS A 266 9.39 13.27 -6.30
C HIS A 266 9.97 13.40 -4.87
N PRO A 267 10.57 14.55 -4.48
CA PRO A 267 11.27 14.65 -3.20
C PRO A 267 10.37 14.42 -1.98
N GLU A 268 9.15 14.96 -1.99
CA GLU A 268 8.21 14.86 -0.87
C GLU A 268 7.68 13.42 -0.69
N GLU A 269 7.37 12.74 -1.79
CA GLU A 269 6.89 11.37 -1.80
C GLU A 269 7.97 10.40 -1.30
N PHE A 270 9.25 10.66 -1.63
CA PHE A 270 10.38 9.90 -1.10
C PHE A 270 10.62 10.16 0.38
N ASP A 271 10.44 11.39 0.88
CA ASP A 271 10.50 11.69 2.30
C ASP A 271 9.40 10.94 3.09
N THR A 272 8.17 10.95 2.55
CA THR A 272 7.06 10.16 3.10
C THR A 272 7.38 8.68 3.10
N TRP A 273 7.89 8.13 1.99
CA TRP A 273 8.24 6.72 1.85
C TRP A 273 9.35 6.31 2.83
N GLN A 274 10.40 7.12 2.99
CA GLN A 274 11.48 6.88 3.94
C GLN A 274 10.95 6.77 5.38
N TRP A 275 10.07 7.69 5.78
CA TRP A 275 9.44 7.68 7.10
C TRP A 275 8.46 6.51 7.30
N LEU A 276 7.65 6.23 6.27
CA LEU A 276 6.59 5.22 6.34
C LEU A 276 7.18 3.83 6.59
N PHE A 277 8.25 3.49 5.86
CA PHE A 277 8.85 2.16 5.86
C PHE A 277 10.19 2.04 6.61
N GLY A 278 10.61 3.10 7.30
CA GLY A 278 11.83 3.11 8.12
C GLY A 278 13.10 2.87 7.31
N ILE A 279 13.16 3.40 6.09
CA ILE A 279 14.19 3.05 5.10
C ILE A 279 15.60 3.37 5.60
N GLN A 280 15.79 4.56 6.17
CA GLN A 280 17.06 5.02 6.71
C GLN A 280 17.63 4.05 7.75
N GLU A 281 16.80 3.63 8.70
CA GLU A 281 17.19 2.66 9.73
C GLU A 281 17.55 1.31 9.12
N ARG A 282 16.68 0.78 8.25
CA ARG A 282 16.81 -0.57 7.69
C ARG A 282 18.01 -0.70 6.77
N TYR A 283 18.29 0.32 5.97
CA TYR A 283 19.42 0.32 5.03
C TYR A 283 20.74 0.41 5.79
N LYS A 284 20.84 1.32 6.77
CA LYS A 284 22.01 1.37 7.67
C LYS A 284 22.23 0.03 8.38
N ALA A 285 21.17 -0.57 8.91
CA ALA A 285 21.25 -1.89 9.55
C ALA A 285 21.72 -2.98 8.58
N LYS A 286 21.27 -2.97 7.31
CA LYS A 286 21.74 -3.90 6.27
C LYS A 286 23.24 -3.75 6.00
N LEU A 287 23.75 -2.52 5.90
CA LEU A 287 25.17 -2.23 5.69
C LEU A 287 26.05 -2.76 6.84
N CYS A 288 25.57 -2.66 8.08
CA CYS A 288 26.26 -3.15 9.28
C CYS A 288 26.26 -4.68 9.44
N LYS A 289 25.44 -5.43 8.68
CA LYS A 289 25.39 -6.90 8.80
C LYS A 289 26.68 -7.53 8.29
N LYS A 290 26.96 -8.76 8.76
CA LYS A 290 28.08 -9.58 8.25
C LYS A 290 28.11 -9.66 6.72
N ARG A 291 26.95 -9.80 6.07
CA ARG A 291 26.80 -9.84 4.59
C ARG A 291 26.52 -8.47 3.96
N GLY A 292 26.87 -7.38 4.65
CA GLY A 292 26.73 -6.01 4.19
C GLY A 292 28.05 -5.44 3.66
N ALA A 293 28.31 -4.16 3.97
CA ALA A 293 29.36 -3.34 3.38
C ALA A 293 30.75 -4.00 3.37
N HIS A 294 31.18 -4.49 4.54
CA HIS A 294 32.48 -5.15 4.69
C HIS A 294 32.64 -6.39 3.79
N THR A 295 31.59 -7.19 3.63
CA THR A 295 31.67 -8.37 2.76
C THR A 295 31.68 -7.97 1.30
N TRP A 296 30.88 -6.99 0.89
CA TRP A 296 30.89 -6.51 -0.49
C TRP A 296 32.25 -5.96 -0.91
N LEU A 297 32.90 -5.16 -0.06
CA LEU A 297 34.27 -4.68 -0.29
C LEU A 297 35.26 -5.83 -0.43
N ASN A 298 35.27 -6.75 0.55
CA ASN A 298 36.20 -7.87 0.54
C ASN A 298 36.01 -8.81 -0.65
N THR A 299 34.78 -8.97 -1.14
CA THR A 299 34.51 -9.77 -2.34
C THR A 299 35.21 -9.14 -3.55
N ILE A 300 35.07 -7.83 -3.78
CA ILE A 300 35.77 -7.16 -4.88
C ILE A 300 37.29 -7.30 -4.76
N LEU A 301 37.85 -7.07 -3.57
CA LEU A 301 39.30 -7.17 -3.37
C LEU A 301 39.82 -8.60 -3.61
N LYS A 302 39.07 -9.62 -3.18
CA LYS A 302 39.42 -11.03 -3.42
C LYS A 302 39.29 -11.41 -4.88
N ASP A 303 38.20 -11.02 -5.53
CA ASP A 303 37.96 -11.32 -6.95
C ASP A 303 38.98 -10.61 -7.84
N SER A 304 39.38 -9.39 -7.47
CA SER A 304 40.47 -8.67 -8.12
C SER A 304 41.76 -9.49 -8.10
N ALA A 305 42.15 -10.01 -6.93
CA ALA A 305 43.33 -10.86 -6.78
C ALA A 305 43.20 -12.21 -7.51
N ASN A 306 42.02 -12.85 -7.45
CA ASN A 306 41.79 -14.17 -8.02
C ASN A 306 41.76 -14.17 -9.55
N TYR A 307 41.22 -13.11 -10.15
CA TYR A 307 40.99 -13.03 -11.59
C TYR A 307 41.93 -12.07 -12.33
N GLY A 308 42.87 -11.44 -11.62
CA GLY A 308 43.85 -10.51 -12.21
C GLY A 308 43.22 -9.25 -12.80
N ARG A 309 42.06 -8.83 -12.28
CA ARG A 309 41.34 -7.60 -12.66
C ARG A 309 41.52 -6.55 -11.59
N THR A 310 41.43 -5.28 -11.94
CA THR A 310 41.45 -4.18 -10.96
C THR A 310 40.12 -4.11 -10.19
N PRO A 311 40.10 -3.62 -8.93
CA PRO A 311 38.85 -3.40 -8.21
C PRO A 311 37.90 -2.43 -8.93
N THR A 312 38.44 -1.44 -9.65
CA THR A 312 37.66 -0.50 -10.45
C THR A 312 36.94 -1.18 -11.62
N GLU A 313 37.59 -2.11 -12.34
CA GLU A 313 36.91 -2.86 -13.41
C GLU A 313 35.75 -3.71 -12.88
N LEU A 314 35.91 -4.33 -11.71
CA LEU A 314 34.85 -5.12 -11.07
C LEU A 314 33.70 -4.24 -10.57
N LEU A 315 34.01 -3.03 -10.08
CA LEU A 315 32.99 -2.05 -9.71
C LEU A 315 32.15 -1.61 -10.90
N GLU A 316 32.75 -1.41 -12.07
CA GLU A 316 32.00 -1.05 -13.28
C GLU A 316 31.10 -2.18 -13.78
N ASP A 317 31.50 -3.46 -13.64
CA ASP A 317 30.60 -4.59 -13.89
C ASP A 317 29.39 -4.56 -12.96
N ILE A 318 29.60 -4.30 -11.66
CA ILE A 318 28.51 -4.17 -10.69
C ILE A 318 27.60 -2.99 -11.05
N ARG A 319 28.17 -1.87 -11.50
CA ARG A 319 27.40 -0.71 -11.97
C ARG A 319 26.54 -1.08 -13.17
N ALA A 320 27.09 -1.77 -14.16
CA ALA A 320 26.35 -2.22 -15.34
C ALA A 320 25.22 -3.19 -14.97
N ASN A 321 25.48 -4.16 -14.09
CA ASN A 321 24.46 -5.09 -13.59
C ASN A 321 23.37 -4.37 -12.80
N THR A 322 23.73 -3.43 -11.92
CA THR A 322 22.78 -2.63 -11.14
C THR A 322 21.93 -1.72 -12.02
N ALA A 323 22.48 -1.21 -13.11
CA ALA A 323 21.73 -0.42 -14.10
C ALA A 323 20.72 -1.27 -14.87
N ALA A 324 20.99 -2.56 -15.08
CA ALA A 324 20.07 -3.50 -15.71
C ALA A 324 18.99 -3.99 -14.73
N ASP A 325 19.39 -4.30 -13.49
CA ASP A 325 18.52 -4.73 -12.40
C ASP A 325 19.06 -4.19 -11.06
N PRO A 326 18.43 -3.16 -10.48
CA PRO A 326 18.88 -2.59 -9.21
C PRO A 326 18.76 -3.55 -8.03
N PHE A 327 17.91 -4.57 -8.09
CA PHE A 327 17.61 -5.44 -6.94
C PHE A 327 18.45 -6.71 -6.92
N LEU A 328 19.03 -7.09 -8.06
CA LEU A 328 19.98 -8.19 -8.17
C LEU A 328 21.11 -8.06 -7.14
N ASP A 329 21.23 -9.05 -6.25
CA ASP A 329 22.25 -9.11 -5.19
C ASP A 329 22.35 -7.82 -4.34
N ASP A 330 21.21 -7.21 -4.00
CA ASP A 330 21.13 -5.91 -3.31
C ASP A 330 21.83 -4.77 -4.09
N GLY A 331 21.90 -4.86 -5.43
CA GLY A 331 22.71 -4.02 -6.32
C GLY A 331 22.65 -2.53 -6.01
N PHE A 332 21.45 -2.00 -5.77
CA PHE A 332 21.23 -0.58 -5.48
C PHE A 332 21.94 -0.10 -4.19
N LEU A 333 21.92 -0.91 -3.13
CA LEU A 333 22.61 -0.62 -1.87
C LEU A 333 24.10 -0.95 -1.97
N LYS A 334 24.42 -2.04 -2.65
CA LYS A 334 25.79 -2.52 -2.86
C LYS A 334 26.60 -1.51 -3.66
N LEU A 335 26.08 -1.04 -4.78
CA LEU A 335 26.74 -0.04 -5.63
C LEU A 335 26.99 1.25 -4.86
N ALA A 336 25.96 1.80 -4.19
CA ALA A 336 26.11 3.03 -3.41
C ALA A 336 27.16 2.90 -2.29
N THR A 337 27.25 1.72 -1.66
CA THR A 337 28.25 1.43 -0.63
C THR A 337 29.66 1.30 -1.21
N LEU A 338 29.82 0.67 -2.38
CA LEU A 338 31.12 0.51 -3.01
C LEU A 338 31.64 1.81 -3.63
N ASP A 339 30.75 2.66 -4.14
CA ASP A 339 31.09 4.02 -4.53
C ASP A 339 31.62 4.82 -3.34
N ALA A 340 31.05 4.64 -2.14
CA ALA A 340 31.59 5.19 -0.90
C ALA A 340 32.98 4.62 -0.55
N CYS A 341 33.17 3.30 -0.67
CA CYS A 341 34.50 2.68 -0.48
C CYS A 341 35.55 3.27 -1.43
N LYS A 342 35.21 3.49 -2.70
CA LYS A 342 36.10 4.11 -3.69
C LYS A 342 36.44 5.56 -3.31
N ALA A 343 35.46 6.34 -2.87
CA ALA A 343 35.67 7.72 -2.41
C ALA A 343 36.61 7.79 -1.19
N GLU A 344 36.55 6.78 -0.32
CA GLU A 344 37.41 6.62 0.86
C GLU A 344 38.79 5.98 0.53
N GLY A 345 39.08 5.68 -0.74
CA GLY A 345 40.37 5.09 -1.16
C GLY A 345 40.55 3.60 -0.80
N LEU A 346 39.46 2.86 -0.60
CA LEU A 346 39.47 1.43 -0.28
C LEU A 346 39.44 0.51 -1.52
N LEU A 347 39.21 1.05 -2.72
CA LEU A 347 39.11 0.34 -4.01
C LEU A 347 40.03 0.92 -5.08
#